data_AF-A0A7J3AZF3-F1
#
_entry.id   AF-A0A7J3AZF3-F1
#
_cell.length_a   1.000
_cell.length_b   1.000
_cell.length_c   1.000
_cell.angle_alpha   90.00
_cell.angle_beta   90.00
_cell.angle_gamma   90.00
#
_symmetry.space_group_name_H-M   'P 1'
#
loop_
_entity.id
_entity.type
_entity.pdbx_description
1 polymer ?
#
loop_
_entity_poly.entity_id
_entity_poly.type
_entity_poly.pdbx_seq_one_letter_code
_entity_poly.pdbx_strand_id
1 'polypeptide(L)'
;MANITLSIPDWLYKLMKKYSAVNWSEVARRAIVKEILAIKAEEEGLSREELSLLMEIESIELPEERKVPISEEELQAKVKDRERRRLGKLREVGL
;
A
#
# COMPACT_ATOMS: atom_id res chain seq x y z
N MET A 1 -13.53 -16.01 12.61
CA MET A 1 -13.87 -14.57 12.65
C MET A 1 -14.23 -14.20 14.08
N ALA A 2 -13.77 -13.04 14.55
CA ALA A 2 -14.20 -12.48 15.82
C ALA A 2 -15.49 -11.67 15.63
N ASN A 3 -16.35 -11.65 16.65
CA ASN A 3 -17.57 -10.85 16.67
C ASN A 3 -17.39 -9.68 17.65
N ILE A 4 -17.79 -8.48 17.22
CA ILE A 4 -17.78 -7.27 18.06
C ILE A 4 -19.21 -6.74 18.18
N THR A 5 -19.58 -6.29 19.38
CA THR A 5 -20.85 -5.61 19.63
C THR A 5 -20.56 -4.13 19.85
N LEU A 6 -21.16 -3.26 19.04
CA LEU A 6 -20.94 -1.83 19.09
C LEU A 6 -22.25 -1.12 19.44
N SER A 7 -22.18 -0.22 20.42
CA SER A 7 -23.28 0.70 20.70
C SER A 7 -23.17 1.90 19.77
N ILE A 8 -24.26 2.21 19.07
CA ILE A 8 -24.35 3.37 18.18
C ILE A 8 -25.51 4.27 18.61
N PRO A 9 -25.44 5.58 18.34
CA PRO A 9 -26.55 6.49 18.64
C PRO A 9 -27.86 6.06 17.97
N ASP A 10 -28.98 6.20 18.69
CA ASP A 10 -30.31 5.79 18.21
C ASP A 10 -30.69 6.42 16.86
N TRP A 11 -30.35 7.69 16.66
CA TRP A 11 -30.64 8.40 15.41
C TRP A 11 -29.90 7.76 14.23
N LEU A 12 -28.67 7.30 14.44
CA LEU A 12 -27.86 6.65 13.41
C LEU A 12 -28.43 5.26 13.10
N TYR A 13 -28.80 4.49 14.13
CA TYR A 13 -29.44 3.19 13.94
C TYR A 13 -30.75 3.31 13.14
N LYS A 14 -31.57 4.35 13.41
CA LYS A 14 -32.78 4.63 12.64
C LYS A 14 -32.47 4.92 11.17
N LEU A 15 -31.42 5.68 10.88
CA LEU A 15 -30.97 5.92 9.50
C LEU A 15 -30.47 4.64 8.83
N MET A 16 -29.64 3.85 9.51
CA MET A 16 -29.15 2.58 8.97
C MET A 16 -30.30 1.62 8.64
N LYS A 17 -31.31 1.54 9.52
CA LYS A 17 -32.53 0.77 9.26
C LYS A 17 -33.32 1.27 8.06
N LYS A 18 -33.41 2.59 7.86
CA LYS A 18 -34.08 3.17 6.69
C LYS A 18 -33.41 2.75 5.39
N TYR A 19 -32.08 2.62 5.39
CA TYR A 19 -31.29 2.17 4.24
C TYR A 19 -30.85 0.70 4.42
N SER A 20 -31.80 -0.19 4.66
CA SER A 20 -31.55 -1.61 4.99
C SER A 20 -30.95 -2.43 3.85
N ALA A 21 -30.97 -1.92 2.61
CA ALA A 21 -30.32 -2.57 1.46
C ALA A 21 -28.78 -2.54 1.57
N VAL A 22 -28.22 -1.64 2.38
CA VAL A 22 -26.78 -1.53 2.60
C VAL A 22 -26.31 -2.61 3.57
N ASN A 23 -25.22 -3.30 3.23
CA ASN A 23 -24.55 -4.19 4.15
C ASN A 23 -23.71 -3.40 5.17
N TRP A 24 -24.36 -2.93 6.23
CA TRP A 24 -23.72 -2.10 7.25
C TRP A 24 -22.56 -2.78 7.98
N SER A 25 -22.58 -4.11 8.10
CA SER A 25 -21.47 -4.87 8.68
C SER A 25 -20.22 -4.78 7.81
N GLU A 26 -20.37 -4.79 6.48
CA GLU A 26 -19.26 -4.59 5.55
C GLU A 26 -18.73 -3.16 5.60
N VAL A 27 -19.63 -2.17 5.63
CA VAL A 27 -19.25 -0.77 5.79
C VAL A 27 -18.44 -0.56 7.07
N ALA A 28 -18.91 -1.11 8.19
CA ALA A 28 -18.21 -1.04 9.47
C ALA A 28 -16.85 -1.74 9.40
N ARG A 29 -16.78 -2.93 8.80
CA ARG A 29 -15.52 -3.67 8.64
C ARG A 29 -14.50 -2.87 7.84
N ARG A 30 -14.88 -2.31 6.70
CA ARG A 30 -14.00 -1.49 5.85
C ARG A 30 -13.49 -0.26 6.60
N ALA A 31 -14.37 0.42 7.34
CA ALA A 31 -13.99 1.58 8.15
C ALA A 31 -12.97 1.21 9.24
N ILE A 32 -13.18 0.10 9.95
CA ILE A 32 -12.27 -0.39 11.00
C ILE A 32 -10.91 -0.75 10.40
N VAL A 33 -10.89 -1.50 9.29
CA VAL A 33 -9.64 -1.89 8.62
C VAL A 33 -8.87 -0.66 8.17
N LYS A 34 -9.53 0.30 7.52
CA LYS A 34 -8.91 1.55 7.07
C LYS A 34 -8.22 2.29 8.21
N GLU A 35 -8.92 2.47 9.33
CA GLU A 35 -8.41 3.23 10.47
C GLU A 35 -7.20 2.53 11.12
N ILE A 36 -7.30 1.22 11.37
CA ILE A 36 -6.22 0.45 11.99
C ILE A 36 -4.98 0.43 11.11
N LEU A 37 -5.13 0.22 9.80
CA LEU A 37 -4.00 0.19 8.89
C LEU A 37 -3.38 1.57 8.70
N ALA A 38 -4.16 2.66 8.77
CA ALA A 38 -3.61 4.01 8.74
C ALA A 38 -2.70 4.27 9.96
N ILE A 39 -3.17 3.94 11.17
CA ILE A 39 -2.39 4.07 12.40
C ILE A 39 -1.12 3.21 12.32
N LYS A 40 -1.27 1.93 11.94
CA LYS A 40 -0.13 1.01 11.83
C LYS A 40 0.91 1.49 10.80
N ALA A 41 0.47 2.06 9.67
CA ALA A 41 1.36 2.59 8.66
C ALA A 41 2.26 3.71 9.19
N GLU A 42 1.75 4.53 10.13
CA GLU A 42 2.50 5.61 10.76
C GLU A 42 3.47 5.10 11.84
N GLU A 43 3.05 4.12 12.65
CA GLU A 43 3.82 3.67 13.81
C GLU A 43 4.85 2.56 13.49
N GLU A 44 4.47 1.58 12.66
CA GLU A 44 5.23 0.33 12.47
C GLU A 44 5.52 0.03 10.99
N GLY A 45 4.77 0.66 10.08
CA GLY A 45 4.73 0.29 8.66
C GLY A 45 3.77 -0.88 8.37
N LEU A 46 3.49 -1.12 7.08
CA LEU A 46 2.55 -2.15 6.63
C LEU A 46 3.26 -3.34 5.99
N SER A 47 2.70 -4.54 6.19
CA SER A 47 3.02 -5.68 5.34
C SER A 47 2.51 -5.46 3.91
N ARG A 48 3.00 -6.28 2.97
CA ARG A 48 2.54 -6.22 1.57
C ARG A 48 1.04 -6.54 1.45
N GLU A 49 0.57 -7.51 2.21
CA GLU A 49 -0.83 -7.93 2.25
C GLU A 49 -1.73 -6.84 2.84
N GLU A 50 -1.27 -6.20 3.92
CA GLU A 50 -1.98 -5.09 4.57
C GLU A 50 -2.08 -3.87 3.65
N LEU A 51 -0.98 -3.51 2.99
CA LEU A 51 -0.98 -2.43 2.00
C LEU A 51 -1.93 -2.75 0.84
N SER A 52 -1.90 -3.97 0.31
CA SER A 52 -2.80 -4.38 -0.76
C SER A 52 -4.27 -4.28 -0.35
N LEU A 53 -4.61 -4.69 0.87
CA LEU A 53 -5.97 -4.59 1.40
C LEU A 53 -6.41 -3.13 1.56
N LEU A 54 -5.55 -2.26 2.09
CA LEU A 54 -5.85 -0.84 2.22
C LEU A 54 -6.09 -0.20 0.85
N MET A 55 -5.26 -0.53 -0.14
CA MET A 55 -5.41 -0.05 -1.51
C MET A 55 -6.72 -0.50 -2.15
N GLU A 56 -7.12 -1.76 -1.95
CA GLU A 56 -8.41 -2.28 -2.42
C GLU A 56 -9.59 -1.50 -1.82
N ILE A 57 -9.53 -1.20 -0.52
CA ILE A 57 -10.57 -0.43 0.18
C ILE A 57 -10.64 1.00 -0.33
N GLU A 58 -9.50 1.65 -0.56
CA GLU A 58 -9.41 3.02 -1.11
C GLU A 58 -9.66 3.08 -2.62
N SER A 59 -9.85 1.95 -3.30
CA SER A 59 -9.94 1.87 -4.76
C SER A 59 -8.73 2.51 -5.46
N ILE A 60 -7.55 2.38 -4.85
CA ILE A 60 -6.29 2.85 -5.45
C ILE A 60 -5.76 1.73 -6.34
N GLU A 61 -5.71 2.00 -7.65
CA GLU A 61 -5.05 1.13 -8.59
C GLU A 61 -3.53 1.33 -8.49
N LEU A 62 -2.78 0.24 -8.32
CA LEU A 62 -1.35 0.31 -8.56
C LEU A 62 -1.15 0.73 -10.03
N PRO A 63 -0.25 1.68 -10.31
CA PRO A 63 0.18 1.84 -11.69
C PRO A 63 0.62 0.47 -12.18
N GLU A 64 0.11 0.05 -13.35
CA GLU A 64 0.53 -1.20 -13.96
C GLU A 64 2.05 -1.30 -13.88
N GLU A 65 2.58 -2.49 -13.57
CA GLU A 65 4.00 -2.75 -13.65
C GLU A 65 4.48 -2.27 -15.02
N ARG A 66 5.04 -1.06 -15.05
CA ARG A 66 5.66 -0.54 -16.25
C ARG A 66 6.77 -1.52 -16.51
N LYS A 67 6.62 -2.32 -17.58
CA LYS A 67 7.71 -3.16 -18.08
C LYS A 67 8.93 -2.26 -18.11
N VAL A 68 9.87 -2.54 -17.22
CA VAL A 68 11.13 -1.81 -17.18
C VAL A 68 11.69 -1.99 -18.58
N PRO A 69 11.89 -0.91 -19.36
CA PRO A 69 12.13 -1.03 -20.81
C PRO A 69 13.52 -1.59 -21.14
N ILE A 70 14.27 -1.99 -20.11
CA ILE A 70 15.58 -2.60 -20.20
C ILE A 70 15.53 -3.95 -19.51
N SER A 71 16.18 -4.96 -20.09
CA SER A 71 16.33 -6.24 -19.42
C SER A 71 17.25 -6.10 -18.20
N GLU A 72 17.21 -7.09 -17.31
CA GLU A 72 18.12 -7.12 -16.16
C GLU A 72 19.59 -7.17 -16.61
N GLU A 73 19.89 -7.91 -17.69
CA GLU A 73 21.23 -7.98 -18.27
C GLU A 73 21.71 -6.62 -18.79
N GLU A 74 20.84 -5.87 -19.47
CA GLU A 74 21.14 -4.52 -19.94
C GLU A 74 21.38 -3.54 -18.79
N LEU A 75 20.59 -3.63 -17.73
CA LEU A 75 20.78 -2.82 -16.53
C LEU A 75 22.14 -3.12 -15.90
N GLN A 76 22.47 -4.39 -15.71
CA GLN A 76 23.75 -4.80 -15.14
C GLN A 76 24.94 -4.35 -15.98
N ALA A 77 24.82 -4.42 -17.31
CA ALA A 77 25.86 -3.92 -18.22
C ALA A 77 26.08 -2.40 -18.06
N LYS A 78 25.01 -1.61 -17.97
CA LYS A 78 25.10 -0.15 -17.73
C LYS A 78 25.73 0.17 -16.38
N VAL A 79 25.38 -0.57 -15.33
CA VAL A 79 25.97 -0.40 -13.99
C VAL A 79 27.46 -0.72 -14.00
N LYS A 80 27.87 -1.83 -14.64
CA LYS A 80 29.29 -2.20 -14.78
C LYS A 80 30.09 -1.15 -15.55
N ASP A 81 29.54 -0.63 -16.64
CA ASP A 81 30.21 0.40 -17.43
C ASP A 81 30.36 1.72 -16.66
N ARG A 82 29.32 2.10 -15.90
CA ARG A 82 29.39 3.26 -14.98
C ARG A 82 30.49 3.08 -13.94
N GLU A 83 30.60 1.91 -13.30
CA GLU A 83 31.65 1.64 -12.32
C GLU A 83 33.04 1.62 -12.94
N ARG A 84 33.20 1.07 -14.14
CA ARG A 84 34.47 1.12 -14.87
C ARG A 84 34.92 2.57 -15.08
N ARG A 85 34.00 3.44 -15.51
CA ARG A 85 34.29 4.88 -15.68
C ARG A 85 34.64 5.56 -14.35
N ARG A 86 33.94 5.23 -13.26
CA ARG A 86 34.21 5.78 -11.92
C ARG A 86 35.62 5.39 -11.46
N LEU A 87 35.98 4.12 -11.57
CA LEU A 87 37.29 3.60 -11.20
C LEU A 87 38.42 4.18 -12.05
N GLY A 88 38.19 4.38 -13.36
CA GLY A 88 39.16 5.03 -14.24
C GLY A 88 39.48 6.45 -13.77
N LYS A 89 38.44 7.24 -13.45
CA LYS A 89 38.62 8.59 -12.91
C LYS A 89 39.33 8.59 -11.56
N LEU A 90 39.00 7.66 -10.65
CA LEU A 90 39.68 7.57 -9.35
C LEU A 90 41.18 7.32 -9.51
N ARG A 91 41.56 6.44 -10.45
CA ARG A 91 42.97 6.19 -10.80
C ARG A 91 43.67 7.42 -11.36
N GLU A 92 42.98 8.24 -12.16
CA GLU A 92 43.53 9.50 -12.71
C GLU A 92 43.82 10.55 -11.62
N VAL A 93 43.03 10.58 -10.53
CA VAL A 93 43.27 11.45 -9.36
C VAL A 93 44.11 10.79 -8.25
N GLY A 94 44.67 9.60 -8.49
CA GLY A 94 45.59 8.93 -7.57
C GLY A 94 44.96 8.31 -6.32
N LEU A 95 43.66 7.99 -6.39
CA LEU A 95 42.89 7.28 -5.34
C LEU A 95 42.56 5.84 -5.75
#